data_AF-A0A662CK02-F1
#
_entry.id   AF-A0A662CK02-F1
#
_cell.length_a   1.000
_cell.length_b   1.000
_cell.length_c   1.000
_cell.angle_alpha   90.00
_cell.angle_beta   90.00
_cell.angle_gamma   90.00
#
_symmetry.space_group_name_H-M   'P 1'
#
loop_
_entity.id
_entity.type
_entity.pdbx_description
1 polymer ?
#
loop_
_entity_poly.entity_id
_entity_poly.type
_entity_poly.pdbx_seq_one_letter_code
_entity_poly.pdbx_strand_id
1 'polypeptide(L)'
;MIFFIDQIENSNFPTPILPMPMRIDRVLSKLPIVFVFPNERTVLSFQGKHYTFDYSRLYSYLITNLLKYTEQKYRTLFYKQLTFNLVEHWWEESKKLQSSIHSFSEDLTYILQSYLKAYIEYLSTENKNPKKTIIRHIDDIIAFCNERISSNIIEVDYKHNKKTKHIYKKKGGFIYPDIIEADIKNSVKGKVTQKAFVPMLLYDDLLECYLFNKKLIDPEGYEQLEDAKVPESNKKTFGIFSKFKRKKNEKSDKNDGTENETKDISIDSKENSQTPKDVTFEKIRELVIISETTDCKTKTINPEKILSDIDITKIFQEII
;
A
#
# COMPACT_ATOMS: atom_id res chain seq x y z
N MET A 1 -3.87 -8.59 -10.09
CA MET A 1 -3.14 -8.93 -8.85
C MET A 1 -2.74 -7.61 -8.25
N ILE A 2 -3.21 -7.33 -7.05
CA ILE A 2 -2.96 -6.06 -6.37
C ILE A 2 -1.58 -6.18 -5.72
N PHE A 3 -0.75 -5.15 -5.87
CA PHE A 3 0.60 -5.11 -5.33
C PHE A 3 0.78 -3.93 -4.42
N PHE A 4 1.44 -4.19 -3.32
CA PHE A 4 1.73 -3.23 -2.29
C PHE A 4 3.09 -2.60 -2.50
N ILE A 5 3.28 -1.45 -1.88
CA ILE A 5 4.61 -0.93 -1.57
C ILE A 5 5.13 -1.71 -0.37
N ASP A 6 5.61 -2.92 -0.67
CA ASP A 6 6.26 -3.83 0.26
C ASP A 6 7.69 -3.31 0.53
N GLN A 7 7.98 -2.88 1.76
CA GLN A 7 9.24 -2.19 2.10
C GLN A 7 9.82 -2.64 3.44
N ILE A 8 10.50 -3.79 3.42
CA ILE A 8 11.79 -3.86 4.13
C ILE A 8 12.74 -2.89 3.42
N GLU A 9 13.53 -2.13 4.19
CA GLU A 9 14.60 -1.27 3.66
C GLU A 9 15.44 -1.99 2.61
N ASN A 10 15.56 -1.41 1.42
CA ASN A 10 16.51 -1.86 0.40
C ASN A 10 17.08 -0.66 -0.37
N SER A 11 18.03 -0.91 -1.26
CA SER A 11 18.75 0.14 -2.02
C SER A 11 17.85 1.07 -2.82
N ASN A 12 16.61 0.68 -3.14
CA ASN A 12 15.63 1.51 -3.83
C ASN A 12 14.71 2.28 -2.88
N PHE A 13 14.56 1.81 -1.64
CA PHE A 13 13.49 2.19 -0.72
C PHE A 13 13.99 2.30 0.73
N PRO A 14 14.43 3.50 1.15
CA PRO A 14 15.05 3.73 2.47
C PRO A 14 14.09 4.28 3.55
N THR A 15 12.77 4.24 3.33
CA THR A 15 11.75 4.82 4.23
C THR A 15 10.83 3.75 4.81
N PRO A 16 10.21 3.98 5.99
CA PRO A 16 9.35 2.99 6.63
C PRO A 16 8.11 2.59 5.81
N ILE A 17 7.54 1.46 6.23
CA ILE A 17 6.45 0.71 5.60
C ILE A 17 5.17 1.56 5.41
N LEU A 18 4.90 1.96 4.16
CA LEU A 18 3.61 2.52 3.71
C LEU A 18 3.05 1.71 2.51
N PRO A 19 2.56 0.47 2.74
CA PRO A 19 2.04 -0.40 1.71
C PRO A 19 0.70 0.12 1.18
N MET A 20 0.76 0.87 0.09
CA MET A 20 -0.42 1.24 -0.68
C MET A 20 -0.75 0.15 -1.71
N PRO A 21 -1.97 -0.43 -1.71
CA PRO A 21 -2.40 -1.39 -2.71
C PRO A 21 -2.60 -0.73 -4.09
N MET A 22 -1.90 -1.24 -5.11
CA MET A 22 -1.88 -0.70 -6.47
C MET A 22 -2.12 -1.80 -7.52
N ARG A 23 -2.68 -1.45 -8.68
CA ARG A 23 -3.15 -2.41 -9.70
C ARG A 23 -2.29 -2.42 -10.96
N ILE A 24 -1.22 -3.21 -10.98
CA ILE A 24 -0.38 -3.36 -12.19
C ILE A 24 -1.19 -3.85 -13.40
N ASP A 25 -2.20 -4.70 -13.18
CA ASP A 25 -3.06 -5.23 -14.23
C ASP A 25 -3.87 -4.13 -14.95
N ARG A 26 -4.12 -3.00 -14.29
CA ARG A 26 -4.80 -1.85 -14.89
C ARG A 26 -3.88 -1.09 -15.84
N VAL A 27 -2.62 -0.87 -15.45
CA VAL A 27 -1.58 -0.29 -16.33
C VAL A 27 -1.43 -1.15 -17.57
N LEU A 28 -1.15 -2.45 -17.40
CA LEU A 28 -0.93 -3.39 -18.51
C LEU A 28 -2.14 -3.52 -19.46
N SER A 29 -3.35 -3.43 -18.93
CA SER A 29 -4.59 -3.50 -19.72
C SER A 29 -5.02 -2.16 -20.32
N LYS A 30 -4.25 -1.07 -20.13
CA LYS A 30 -4.64 0.31 -20.49
C LYS A 30 -5.99 0.75 -19.87
N LEU A 31 -6.36 0.16 -18.73
CA LEU A 31 -7.62 0.46 -18.05
C LEU A 31 -7.38 1.51 -16.97
N PRO A 32 -8.12 2.64 -16.95
CA PRO A 32 -7.86 3.70 -15.99
C PRO A 32 -8.16 3.26 -14.56
N ILE A 33 -7.41 3.83 -13.62
CA ILE A 33 -7.69 3.76 -12.18
C ILE A 33 -8.30 5.06 -11.70
N VAL A 34 -8.77 5.07 -10.45
CA VAL A 34 -9.17 6.29 -9.76
C VAL A 34 -8.27 6.47 -8.55
N PHE A 35 -7.72 7.66 -8.38
CA PHE A 35 -6.89 8.01 -7.24
C PHE A 35 -7.77 8.44 -6.07
N VAL A 36 -7.56 7.82 -4.91
CA VAL A 36 -8.11 8.27 -3.63
C VAL A 36 -7.18 9.34 -3.07
N PHE A 37 -7.74 10.40 -2.49
CA PHE A 37 -7.03 11.49 -1.83
C PHE A 37 -7.53 11.60 -0.39
N PRO A 38 -6.68 11.95 0.58
CA PRO A 38 -7.15 12.20 1.94
C PRO A 38 -8.12 13.39 1.94
N ASN A 39 -9.12 13.34 2.82
CA ASN A 39 -10.15 14.40 2.91
C ASN A 39 -9.58 15.78 3.28
N GLU A 40 -8.47 15.81 3.99
CA GLU A 40 -7.82 17.01 4.47
C GLU A 40 -6.30 16.89 4.40
N ARG A 41 -5.62 18.05 4.48
CA ARG A 41 -4.16 18.09 4.55
C ARG A 41 -3.72 17.45 5.87
N THR A 42 -3.02 16.32 5.76
CA THR A 42 -2.34 15.70 6.89
C THR A 42 -1.24 16.63 7.39
N VAL A 43 -1.43 17.14 8.61
CA VAL A 43 -0.45 17.96 9.34
C VAL A 43 -0.25 17.35 10.71
N LEU A 44 1.00 17.23 11.16
CA LEU A 44 1.35 16.79 12.51
C LEU A 44 2.31 17.78 13.17
N SER A 45 2.02 18.14 14.42
CA SER A 45 2.85 19.03 15.23
C SER A 45 3.77 18.20 16.14
N PHE A 46 5.08 18.41 16.07
CA PHE A 46 6.06 17.71 16.91
C PHE A 46 7.22 18.66 17.25
N GLN A 47 7.62 18.71 18.54
CA GLN A 47 8.68 19.59 19.05
C GLN A 47 8.58 21.06 18.56
N GLY A 48 7.36 21.60 18.47
CA GLY A 48 7.10 22.99 18.03
C GLY A 48 7.16 23.23 16.52
N LYS A 49 7.38 22.18 15.71
CA LYS A 49 7.40 22.22 14.24
C LYS A 49 6.15 21.56 13.66
N HIS A 50 5.66 22.03 12.51
CA HIS A 50 4.59 21.37 11.76
C HIS A 50 5.17 20.61 10.56
N TYR A 51 4.75 19.36 10.43
CA TYR A 51 5.14 18.45 9.36
C TYR A 51 3.93 18.11 8.50
N THR A 52 4.10 18.05 7.18
CA THR A 52 2.97 17.80 6.26
C THR A 52 3.44 17.31 4.90
N PHE A 53 2.65 16.46 4.25
CA PHE A 53 3.02 15.92 2.95
C PHE A 53 3.04 16.98 1.83
N ASP A 54 4.04 16.89 0.96
CA ASP A 54 3.97 17.30 -0.44
C ASP A 54 3.28 16.17 -1.21
N TYR A 55 2.00 16.34 -1.49
CA TYR A 55 1.20 15.32 -2.16
C TYR A 55 1.65 15.10 -3.62
N SER A 56 2.08 16.12 -4.34
CA SER A 56 2.56 15.96 -5.73
C SER A 56 3.79 15.04 -5.75
N ARG A 57 4.72 15.18 -4.79
CA ARG A 57 5.83 14.23 -4.59
C ARG A 57 5.36 12.86 -4.13
N LEU A 58 4.42 12.77 -3.18
CA LEU A 58 3.89 11.49 -2.69
C LEU A 58 3.31 10.67 -3.85
N TYR A 59 2.36 11.21 -4.61
CA TYR A 59 1.73 10.48 -5.70
C TYR A 59 2.70 10.20 -6.85
N SER A 60 3.64 11.10 -7.15
CA SER A 60 4.73 10.85 -8.09
C SER A 60 5.55 9.60 -7.68
N TYR A 61 5.99 9.54 -6.42
CA TYR A 61 6.71 8.39 -5.86
C TYR A 61 5.90 7.08 -5.90
N LEU A 62 4.60 7.12 -5.53
CA LEU A 62 3.71 5.96 -5.62
C LEU A 62 3.59 5.45 -7.08
N ILE A 63 3.45 6.36 -8.05
CA ILE A 63 3.34 6.04 -9.48
C ILE A 63 4.66 5.49 -10.03
N THR A 64 5.81 6.08 -9.67
CA THR A 64 7.13 5.56 -10.03
C THR A 64 7.29 4.12 -9.55
N ASN A 65 6.87 3.81 -8.32
CA ASN A 65 6.97 2.46 -7.76
C ASN A 65 6.03 1.47 -8.48
N LEU A 66 4.79 1.89 -8.76
CA LEU A 66 3.85 1.13 -9.58
C LEU A 66 4.44 0.80 -10.96
N LEU A 67 5.04 1.77 -11.63
CA LEU A 67 5.56 1.60 -12.98
C LEU A 67 6.87 0.79 -13.01
N LYS A 68 7.78 0.97 -12.04
CA LYS A 68 8.98 0.11 -11.87
C LYS A 68 8.60 -1.35 -11.71
N TYR A 69 7.63 -1.63 -10.84
CA TYR A 69 7.13 -2.99 -10.63
C TYR A 69 6.39 -3.54 -11.87
N THR A 70 5.65 -2.67 -12.56
CA THR A 70 4.95 -3.03 -13.80
C THR A 70 5.93 -3.43 -14.90
N GLU A 71 7.02 -2.67 -15.13
CA GLU A 71 8.09 -3.06 -16.08
C GLU A 71 8.70 -4.41 -15.70
N GLN A 72 9.13 -4.58 -14.44
CA GLN A 72 9.72 -5.85 -13.98
C GLN A 72 8.82 -7.05 -14.26
N LYS A 73 7.51 -6.94 -13.96
CA LYS A 73 6.55 -8.02 -14.26
C LYS A 73 6.22 -8.15 -15.74
N TYR A 74 6.16 -7.06 -16.50
CA TYR A 74 5.90 -7.09 -17.93
C TYR A 74 7.04 -7.80 -18.67
N ARG A 75 8.29 -7.43 -18.36
CA ARG A 75 9.50 -8.12 -18.81
C ARG A 75 9.53 -9.60 -18.43
N THR A 76 9.13 -9.93 -17.21
CA THR A 76 9.08 -11.34 -16.74
C THR A 76 8.01 -12.17 -17.48
N LEU A 77 6.83 -11.60 -17.74
CA LEU A 77 5.67 -12.33 -18.29
C LEU A 77 5.64 -12.37 -19.82
N PHE A 78 6.16 -11.34 -20.49
CA PHE A 78 6.02 -11.14 -21.93
C PHE A 78 7.37 -11.01 -22.67
N TYR A 79 8.50 -11.01 -21.95
CA TYR A 79 9.85 -10.82 -22.50
C TYR A 79 10.00 -9.52 -23.32
N LYS A 80 9.28 -8.47 -22.91
CA LYS A 80 9.22 -7.15 -23.57
C LYS A 80 9.35 -6.04 -22.55
N GLN A 81 9.91 -4.90 -22.95
CA GLN A 81 9.85 -3.65 -22.19
C GLN A 81 8.46 -3.01 -22.31
N LEU A 82 8.02 -2.38 -21.22
CA LEU A 82 6.87 -1.50 -21.15
C LEU A 82 7.10 -0.32 -22.11
N THR A 83 6.06 0.10 -22.83
CA THR A 83 6.18 1.20 -23.81
C THR A 83 5.56 2.48 -23.27
N PHE A 84 6.15 3.64 -23.62
CA PHE A 84 5.68 4.94 -23.14
C PHE A 84 4.20 5.16 -23.47
N ASN A 85 3.79 4.88 -24.71
CA ASN A 85 2.40 4.97 -25.18
C ASN A 85 1.39 4.19 -24.30
N LEU A 86 1.79 3.05 -23.73
CA LEU A 86 0.93 2.29 -22.82
C LEU A 86 0.75 3.01 -21.48
N VAL A 87 1.86 3.51 -20.91
CA VAL A 87 1.88 4.24 -19.65
C VAL A 87 1.17 5.59 -19.78
N GLU A 88 1.50 6.36 -20.82
CA GLU A 88 0.88 7.64 -21.17
C GLU A 88 -0.64 7.50 -21.32
N HIS A 89 -1.11 6.52 -22.11
CA HIS A 89 -2.56 6.30 -22.27
C HIS A 89 -3.25 5.95 -20.95
N TRP A 90 -2.67 5.05 -20.16
CA TRP A 90 -3.20 4.70 -18.83
C TRP A 90 -3.25 5.92 -17.90
N TRP A 91 -2.20 6.73 -17.89
CA TRP A 91 -2.07 7.93 -17.06
C TRP A 91 -3.09 9.00 -17.47
N GLU A 92 -3.14 9.32 -18.76
CA GLU A 92 -4.05 10.31 -19.31
C GLU A 92 -5.51 9.97 -19.04
N GLU A 93 -5.92 8.70 -19.12
CA GLU A 93 -7.30 8.33 -18.78
C GLU A 93 -7.54 8.25 -17.26
N SER A 94 -6.54 7.88 -16.45
CA SER A 94 -6.68 7.79 -14.98
C SER A 94 -6.76 9.17 -14.32
N LYS A 95 -5.92 10.12 -14.71
CA LYS A 95 -5.85 11.46 -14.08
C LYS A 95 -7.11 12.31 -14.26
N LYS A 96 -7.98 11.91 -15.20
CA LYS A 96 -9.28 12.55 -15.48
C LYS A 96 -10.39 12.06 -14.54
N LEU A 97 -10.15 11.05 -13.70
CA LEU A 97 -11.18 10.40 -12.88
C LEU A 97 -11.08 10.77 -11.39
N GLN A 98 -12.23 11.04 -10.77
CA GLN A 98 -12.38 11.32 -9.34
C GLN A 98 -13.46 10.42 -8.77
N SER A 99 -13.22 9.80 -7.61
CA SER A 99 -14.20 8.98 -6.88
C SER A 99 -14.76 9.73 -5.68
N SER A 100 -16.07 9.68 -5.51
CA SER A 100 -16.73 10.06 -4.25
C SER A 100 -16.91 8.83 -3.34
N ILE A 101 -15.80 8.28 -2.83
CA ILE A 101 -15.82 7.21 -1.81
C ILE A 101 -15.28 7.80 -0.51
N HIS A 102 -16.19 8.42 0.25
CA HIS A 102 -15.86 9.25 1.42
C HIS A 102 -14.99 8.51 2.43
N SER A 103 -15.36 7.27 2.79
CA SER A 103 -14.58 6.51 3.78
C SER A 103 -13.18 6.18 3.30
N PHE A 104 -12.94 5.92 2.01
CA PHE A 104 -11.56 5.68 1.54
C PHE A 104 -10.69 6.94 1.68
N SER A 105 -11.27 8.13 1.53
CA SER A 105 -10.59 9.39 1.77
C SER A 105 -10.35 9.65 3.27
N GLU A 106 -11.27 9.22 4.15
CA GLU A 106 -11.09 9.24 5.61
C GLU A 106 -10.00 8.26 6.06
N ASP A 107 -10.07 7.02 5.57
CA ASP A 107 -9.14 5.95 5.87
C ASP A 107 -7.72 6.31 5.39
N LEU A 108 -7.59 6.91 4.21
CA LEU A 108 -6.31 7.40 3.71
C LEU A 108 -5.76 8.56 4.54
N THR A 109 -6.60 9.48 5.05
CA THR A 109 -6.18 10.50 6.01
C THR A 109 -5.58 9.84 7.26
N TYR A 110 -6.24 8.83 7.83
CA TYR A 110 -5.77 8.11 9.01
C TYR A 110 -4.45 7.38 8.76
N ILE A 111 -4.35 6.61 7.68
CA ILE A 111 -3.13 5.87 7.32
C ILE A 111 -1.94 6.82 7.17
N LEU A 112 -2.13 7.94 6.48
CA LEU A 112 -1.10 8.96 6.29
C LEU A 112 -0.74 9.71 7.59
N GLN A 113 -1.70 9.97 8.48
CA GLN A 113 -1.45 10.55 9.80
C GLN A 113 -0.62 9.60 10.68
N SER A 114 -0.98 8.31 10.71
CA SER A 114 -0.27 7.27 11.46
C SER A 114 1.16 7.09 10.92
N TYR A 115 1.33 7.04 9.60
CA TYR A 115 2.65 6.98 8.96
C TYR A 115 3.49 8.23 9.27
N LEU A 116 2.93 9.43 9.14
CA LEU A 116 3.64 10.68 9.44
C LEU A 116 4.14 10.73 10.88
N LYS A 117 3.29 10.32 11.84
CA LYS A 117 3.65 10.22 13.25
C LYS A 117 4.80 9.24 13.46
N ALA A 118 4.67 8.02 12.93
CA ALA A 118 5.67 6.97 13.06
C ALA A 118 7.01 7.38 12.43
N TYR A 119 6.98 8.05 11.29
CA TYR A 119 8.16 8.56 10.59
C TYR A 119 8.90 9.64 11.40
N ILE A 120 8.17 10.61 11.97
CA ILE A 120 8.76 11.67 12.81
C ILE A 120 9.35 11.08 14.10
N GLU A 121 8.65 10.14 14.72
CA GLU A 121 9.15 9.41 15.89
C GLU A 121 10.38 8.54 15.54
N TYR A 122 10.40 7.89 14.38
CA TYR A 122 11.53 7.09 13.88
C TYR A 122 12.80 7.93 13.68
N LEU A 123 12.64 9.15 13.15
CA LEU A 123 13.73 10.10 12.94
C LEU A 123 14.16 10.89 14.18
N SER A 124 13.39 10.85 15.27
CA SER A 124 13.74 11.59 16.50
C SER A 124 15.02 11.03 17.12
N THR A 125 15.99 11.89 17.40
CA THR A 125 17.25 11.53 18.07
C THR A 125 17.06 11.03 19.50
N GLU A 126 15.89 11.30 20.10
CA GLU A 126 15.48 10.78 21.41
C GLU A 126 14.94 9.34 21.34
N ASN A 127 14.68 8.80 20.13
CA ASN A 127 14.12 7.48 19.96
C ASN A 127 15.15 6.36 20.18
N LYS A 128 15.17 5.83 21.40
CA LYS A 128 16.02 4.71 21.81
C LYS A 128 15.64 3.37 21.18
N ASN A 129 14.49 3.25 20.50
CA ASN A 129 14.07 2.01 19.84
C ASN A 129 13.20 2.28 18.59
N PRO A 130 13.81 2.65 17.45
CA PRO A 130 13.09 2.92 16.20
C PRO A 130 12.30 1.72 15.68
N LYS A 131 12.78 0.49 15.92
CA LYS A 131 12.07 -0.76 15.60
C LYS A 131 10.70 -0.83 16.30
N LYS A 132 10.62 -0.45 17.59
CA LYS A 132 9.36 -0.43 18.34
C LYS A 132 8.36 0.61 17.80
N THR A 133 8.84 1.73 17.28
CA THR A 133 7.99 2.72 16.59
C THR A 133 7.35 2.12 15.34
N ILE A 134 8.13 1.39 14.52
CA ILE A 134 7.62 0.72 13.32
C ILE A 134 6.60 -0.37 13.69
N ILE A 135 6.89 -1.22 14.68
CA ILE A 135 5.95 -2.26 15.14
C ILE A 135 4.63 -1.63 15.60
N ARG A 136 4.67 -0.54 16.38
CA ARG A 136 3.46 0.17 16.81
C ARG A 136 2.65 0.72 15.62
N HIS A 137 3.30 1.32 14.63
CA HIS A 137 2.61 1.78 13.42
C HIS A 137 1.90 0.63 12.70
N ILE A 138 2.58 -0.51 12.54
CA ILE A 138 2.01 -1.71 11.93
C ILE A 138 0.80 -2.21 12.73
N ASP A 139 0.89 -2.27 14.05
CA ASP A 139 -0.21 -2.68 14.93
C ASP A 139 -1.39 -1.68 14.90
N ASP A 140 -1.12 -0.37 14.86
CA ASP A 140 -2.15 0.67 14.72
C ASP A 140 -2.95 0.49 13.41
N ILE A 141 -2.27 0.25 12.27
CA ILE A 141 -2.97 0.01 10.99
C ILE A 141 -3.68 -1.35 10.96
N ILE A 142 -3.10 -2.41 11.54
CA ILE A 142 -3.79 -3.70 11.68
C ILE A 142 -5.07 -3.54 12.50
N ALA A 143 -5.02 -2.85 13.64
CA ALA A 143 -6.18 -2.60 14.48
C ALA A 143 -7.25 -1.81 13.70
N PHE A 144 -6.86 -0.73 13.02
CA PHE A 144 -7.71 0.09 12.19
C PHE A 144 -8.43 -0.70 11.07
N CYS A 145 -7.70 -1.51 10.30
CA CYS A 145 -8.32 -2.32 9.24
C CYS A 145 -9.28 -3.39 9.82
N ASN A 146 -8.94 -4.00 10.97
CA ASN A 146 -9.86 -4.93 11.64
C ASN A 146 -11.13 -4.22 12.17
N GLU A 147 -11.03 -3.00 12.68
CA GLU A 147 -12.18 -2.18 13.09
C GLU A 147 -13.07 -1.86 11.87
N ARG A 148 -12.48 -1.39 10.77
CA ARG A 148 -13.22 -1.01 9.55
C ARG A 148 -13.89 -2.22 8.88
N ILE A 149 -13.26 -3.40 8.92
CA ILE A 149 -13.92 -4.66 8.53
C ILE A 149 -15.06 -5.01 9.50
N SER A 150 -14.84 -4.87 10.81
CA SER A 150 -15.82 -5.22 11.84
C SER A 150 -17.06 -4.33 11.82
N SER A 151 -16.90 -3.04 11.51
CA SER A 151 -18.01 -2.09 11.35
C SER A 151 -18.93 -2.46 10.18
N ASN A 152 -18.41 -3.21 9.20
CA ASN A 152 -19.10 -3.64 7.98
C ASN A 152 -19.88 -2.50 7.28
N ILE A 153 -19.32 -1.29 7.23
CA ILE A 153 -19.93 -0.13 6.58
C ILE A 153 -18.89 0.67 5.80
N ILE A 154 -19.35 1.28 4.70
CA ILE A 154 -18.60 2.24 3.89
C ILE A 154 -19.56 3.31 3.38
N GLU A 155 -19.08 4.54 3.24
CA GLU A 155 -19.84 5.67 2.70
C GLU A 155 -19.37 6.04 1.29
N VAL A 156 -20.33 6.10 0.35
CA VAL A 156 -20.10 6.40 -1.06
C VAL A 156 -21.16 7.36 -1.58
N ASP A 157 -20.86 8.17 -2.59
CA ASP A 157 -21.93 8.77 -3.40
C ASP A 157 -22.40 7.77 -4.45
N TYR A 158 -23.73 7.68 -4.59
CA TYR A 158 -24.38 6.88 -5.62
C TYR A 158 -25.57 7.65 -6.19
N LYS A 159 -25.53 7.95 -7.49
CA LYS A 159 -26.51 8.80 -8.18
C LYS A 159 -26.66 10.16 -7.47
N HIS A 160 -25.53 10.83 -7.22
CA HIS A 160 -25.39 12.13 -6.56
C HIS A 160 -25.91 12.20 -5.12
N ASN A 161 -26.08 11.05 -4.46
CA ASN A 161 -26.56 10.97 -3.09
C ASN A 161 -25.57 10.17 -2.23
N LYS A 162 -25.16 10.71 -1.08
CA LYS A 162 -24.39 9.97 -0.09
C LYS A 162 -25.21 8.76 0.40
N LYS A 163 -24.58 7.58 0.43
CA LYS A 163 -25.15 6.30 0.88
C LYS A 163 -24.14 5.54 1.73
N THR A 164 -24.60 5.08 2.90
CA THR A 164 -23.93 4.03 3.65
C THR A 164 -24.27 2.66 3.04
N LYS A 165 -23.28 1.79 2.91
CA LYS A 165 -23.38 0.46 2.30
C LYS A 165 -22.61 -0.56 3.13
N HIS A 166 -23.01 -1.83 3.10
CA HIS A 166 -22.24 -2.91 3.72
C HIS A 166 -21.11 -3.38 2.79
N ILE A 167 -19.92 -3.64 3.36
CA ILE A 167 -18.76 -4.14 2.60
C ILE A 167 -18.79 -5.66 2.39
N TYR A 168 -19.58 -6.38 3.20
CA TYR A 168 -19.85 -7.81 3.06
C TYR A 168 -21.25 -8.20 3.55
N LYS A 169 -21.68 -9.40 3.15
CA LYS A 169 -22.91 -10.08 3.62
C LYS A 169 -22.54 -11.33 4.43
N LYS A 170 -23.28 -11.62 5.50
CA LYS A 170 -23.16 -12.88 6.27
C LYS A 170 -24.26 -13.86 5.85
N LYS A 171 -23.91 -15.10 5.47
CA LYS A 171 -24.88 -16.17 5.16
C LYS A 171 -24.35 -17.51 5.65
N GLY A 172 -25.12 -18.21 6.48
CA GLY A 172 -24.73 -19.53 7.02
C GLY A 172 -23.44 -19.53 7.85
N GLY A 173 -23.11 -18.41 8.50
CA GLY A 173 -21.84 -18.22 9.23
C GLY A 173 -20.62 -17.84 8.36
N PHE A 174 -20.77 -17.82 7.03
CA PHE A 174 -19.72 -17.37 6.12
C PHE A 174 -19.86 -15.88 5.76
N ILE A 175 -18.73 -15.23 5.51
CA ILE A 175 -18.64 -13.85 5.03
C ILE A 175 -18.45 -13.88 3.50
N TYR A 176 -19.24 -13.06 2.80
CA TYR A 176 -19.17 -12.88 1.35
C TYR A 176 -18.93 -11.39 1.06
N PRO A 177 -17.78 -10.99 0.50
CA PRO A 177 -17.53 -9.61 0.07
C PRO A 177 -18.66 -9.10 -0.83
N ASP A 178 -19.11 -7.87 -0.61
CA ASP A 178 -20.16 -7.26 -1.41
C ASP A 178 -19.59 -6.40 -2.55
N ILE A 179 -20.34 -6.29 -3.64
CA ILE A 179 -20.00 -5.43 -4.77
C ILE A 179 -20.80 -4.13 -4.63
N ILE A 180 -20.09 -3.00 -4.55
CA ILE A 180 -20.68 -1.68 -4.32
C ILE A 180 -20.42 -0.81 -5.54
N GLU A 181 -21.45 -0.09 -5.98
CA GLU A 181 -21.34 0.94 -6.99
C GLU A 181 -21.12 2.32 -6.33
N ALA A 182 -20.13 3.07 -6.81
CA ALA A 182 -19.91 4.47 -6.46
C ALA A 182 -19.85 5.36 -7.71
N ASP A 183 -20.17 6.62 -7.52
CA ASP A 183 -20.07 7.66 -8.55
C ASP A 183 -18.61 8.04 -8.80
N ILE A 184 -18.20 7.88 -10.07
CA ILE A 184 -16.91 8.34 -10.61
C ILE A 184 -17.17 9.50 -11.57
N LYS A 185 -16.66 10.68 -11.23
CA LYS A 185 -16.71 11.89 -12.05
C LYS A 185 -15.52 11.92 -13.01
N ASN A 186 -15.77 12.18 -14.29
CA ASN A 186 -14.73 12.56 -15.23
C ASN A 186 -14.62 14.10 -15.26
N SER A 187 -13.49 14.66 -14.80
CA SER A 187 -13.30 16.12 -14.66
C SER A 187 -13.40 16.84 -16.00
N VAL A 188 -12.83 16.27 -17.07
CA VAL A 188 -12.81 16.86 -18.42
C VAL A 188 -14.18 16.81 -19.11
N LYS A 189 -14.92 15.71 -18.97
CA LYS A 189 -16.22 15.51 -19.65
C LYS A 189 -17.42 15.98 -18.83
N GLY A 190 -17.23 16.38 -17.57
CA GLY A 190 -18.29 16.68 -16.61
C GLY A 190 -19.22 15.50 -16.27
N LYS A 191 -19.01 14.32 -16.88
CA LYS A 191 -19.90 13.17 -16.79
C LYS A 191 -19.58 12.34 -15.55
N VAL A 192 -20.61 12.05 -14.75
CA VAL A 192 -20.57 11.05 -13.69
C VAL A 192 -21.00 9.69 -14.23
N THR A 193 -20.31 8.64 -13.82
CA THR A 193 -20.62 7.23 -14.16
C THR A 193 -20.48 6.36 -12.93
N GLN A 194 -21.37 5.38 -12.77
CA GLN A 194 -21.27 4.41 -11.68
C GLN A 194 -20.21 3.36 -12.01
N LYS A 195 -19.35 3.03 -11.03
CA LYS A 195 -18.38 1.93 -11.12
C LYS A 195 -18.47 1.02 -9.92
N ALA A 196 -18.49 -0.28 -10.20
CA ALA A 196 -18.50 -1.34 -9.20
C ALA A 196 -17.09 -1.64 -8.66
N PHE A 197 -16.97 -1.82 -7.35
CA PHE A 197 -15.76 -2.26 -6.65
C PHE A 197 -16.12 -3.15 -5.45
N VAL A 198 -15.11 -3.82 -4.87
CA VAL A 198 -15.27 -4.68 -3.68
C VAL A 198 -14.42 -4.08 -2.56
N PRO A 199 -15.01 -3.33 -1.61
CA PRO A 199 -14.23 -2.61 -0.60
C PRO A 199 -13.46 -3.53 0.34
N MET A 200 -14.02 -4.70 0.68
CA MET A 200 -13.37 -5.65 1.57
C MET A 200 -11.99 -6.09 1.04
N LEU A 201 -11.79 -6.14 -0.29
CA LEU A 201 -10.48 -6.46 -0.85
C LEU A 201 -9.42 -5.43 -0.46
N LEU A 202 -9.74 -4.14 -0.34
CA LEU A 202 -8.76 -3.10 0.04
C LEU A 202 -8.20 -3.34 1.45
N TYR A 203 -9.05 -3.73 2.40
CA TYR A 203 -8.64 -3.94 3.78
C TYR A 203 -8.01 -5.32 3.99
N ASP A 204 -8.47 -6.35 3.27
CA ASP A 204 -7.84 -7.68 3.26
C ASP A 204 -6.41 -7.58 2.69
N ASP A 205 -6.28 -6.85 1.58
CA ASP A 205 -5.01 -6.46 0.96
C ASP A 205 -4.09 -5.75 1.97
N LEU A 206 -4.53 -4.63 2.57
CA LEU A 206 -3.74 -3.89 3.57
C LEU A 206 -3.32 -4.78 4.75
N LEU A 207 -4.23 -5.60 5.26
CA LEU A 207 -3.94 -6.54 6.36
C LEU A 207 -2.90 -7.58 5.98
N GLU A 208 -2.98 -8.22 4.80
CA GLU A 208 -1.96 -9.19 4.36
C GLU A 208 -0.56 -8.54 4.39
N CYS A 209 -0.44 -7.30 3.91
CA CYS A 209 0.85 -6.63 3.85
C CYS A 209 1.36 -6.15 5.21
N TYR A 210 0.53 -5.56 6.07
CA TYR A 210 0.96 -5.15 7.41
C TYR A 210 1.26 -6.37 8.30
N LEU A 211 0.53 -7.48 8.16
CA LEU A 211 0.82 -8.74 8.85
C LEU A 211 2.14 -9.37 8.37
N PHE A 212 2.41 -9.37 7.06
CA PHE A 212 3.67 -9.84 6.50
C PHE A 212 4.85 -9.01 7.01
N ASN A 213 4.73 -7.68 7.00
CA ASN A 213 5.75 -6.79 7.54
C ASN A 213 5.94 -6.96 9.06
N LYS A 214 4.87 -7.20 9.83
CA LYS A 214 5.01 -7.57 11.25
C LYS A 214 5.80 -8.85 11.42
N LYS A 215 5.50 -9.92 10.66
CA LYS A 215 6.22 -11.20 10.71
C LYS A 215 7.72 -11.06 10.46
N LEU A 216 8.11 -10.17 9.56
CA LEU A 216 9.51 -9.94 9.19
C LEU A 216 10.29 -9.17 10.27
N ILE A 217 9.62 -8.23 10.94
CA ILE A 217 10.26 -7.34 11.93
C ILE A 217 10.15 -7.92 13.35
N ASP A 218 9.04 -8.56 13.68
CA ASP A 218 8.70 -9.09 15.00
C ASP A 218 8.09 -10.50 14.88
N PRO A 219 8.90 -11.55 14.63
CA PRO A 219 8.41 -12.91 14.49
C PRO A 219 7.68 -13.42 15.73
N GLU A 220 8.22 -13.16 16.92
CA GLU A 220 7.64 -13.60 18.21
C GLU A 220 6.29 -12.92 18.48
N GLY A 221 6.18 -11.61 18.26
CA GLY A 221 4.92 -10.88 18.37
C GLY A 221 3.92 -11.19 17.25
N TYR A 222 4.36 -11.80 16.14
CA TYR A 222 3.48 -12.33 15.09
C TYR A 222 2.92 -13.71 15.47
N GLU A 223 3.72 -14.61 16.03
CA GLU A 223 3.26 -15.93 16.51
C GLU A 223 2.16 -15.78 17.58
N GLN A 224 2.32 -14.84 18.50
CA GLN A 224 1.29 -14.49 19.49
C GLN A 224 -0.04 -14.00 18.87
N LEU A 225 -0.01 -13.42 17.66
CA LEU A 225 -1.23 -13.04 16.93
C LEU A 225 -1.90 -14.21 16.20
N GLU A 226 -1.14 -15.23 15.78
CA GLU A 226 -1.69 -16.49 15.28
C GLU A 226 -2.32 -17.29 16.43
N ASP A 227 -1.69 -17.34 17.61
CA ASP A 227 -2.21 -18.03 18.79
C ASP A 227 -3.39 -17.34 19.45
N ALA A 228 -3.36 -16.00 19.61
CA ALA A 228 -4.49 -15.23 20.13
C ALA A 228 -5.73 -15.28 19.21
N LYS A 229 -5.53 -15.60 17.93
CA LYS A 229 -6.62 -15.95 17.01
C LYS A 229 -6.87 -17.46 17.06
N VAL A 230 -7.75 -17.88 17.97
CA VAL A 230 -9.06 -18.46 17.58
C VAL A 230 -9.96 -18.86 18.77
N PRO A 231 -11.15 -18.24 18.85
CA PRO A 231 -12.41 -18.92 19.11
C PRO A 231 -12.88 -19.61 17.82
N GLU A 232 -13.35 -20.86 17.88
CA GLU A 232 -13.64 -21.70 16.68
C GLU A 232 -14.61 -21.08 15.67
N SER A 233 -15.45 -20.13 16.10
CA SER A 233 -16.33 -19.35 15.23
C SER A 233 -15.60 -18.58 14.12
N ASN A 234 -14.33 -18.19 14.32
CA ASN A 234 -13.56 -17.39 13.36
C ASN A 234 -12.61 -18.21 12.44
N LYS A 235 -12.38 -19.52 12.67
CA LYS A 235 -11.62 -20.35 11.69
C LYS A 235 -12.36 -20.50 10.35
N LYS A 236 -13.68 -20.29 10.32
CA LYS A 236 -14.51 -20.35 9.11
C LYS A 236 -14.53 -19.05 8.29
N THR A 237 -14.17 -17.90 8.87
CA THR A 237 -14.33 -16.58 8.23
C THR A 237 -13.10 -16.10 7.45
N PHE A 238 -11.88 -16.38 7.92
CA PHE A 238 -10.64 -15.99 7.21
C PHE A 238 -10.01 -17.10 6.35
N GLY A 239 -10.45 -18.35 6.50
CA GLY A 239 -9.91 -19.51 5.76
C GLY A 239 -10.31 -19.59 4.27
N ILE A 240 -10.86 -18.53 3.67
CA ILE A 240 -11.42 -18.56 2.31
C ILE A 240 -10.33 -18.40 1.23
N PHE A 241 -9.34 -17.51 1.43
CA PHE A 241 -8.31 -17.25 0.41
C PHE A 241 -7.04 -18.09 0.57
N SER A 242 -6.62 -18.44 1.80
CA SER A 242 -5.45 -19.31 2.02
C SER A 242 -5.62 -20.73 1.46
N LYS A 243 -6.87 -21.22 1.35
CA LYS A 243 -7.17 -22.55 0.80
C LYS A 243 -7.16 -22.61 -0.73
N PHE A 244 -7.24 -21.48 -1.44
CA PHE A 244 -7.24 -21.48 -2.92
C PHE A 244 -5.85 -21.68 -3.54
N LYS A 245 -4.76 -21.37 -2.82
CA LYS A 245 -3.37 -21.56 -3.30
C LYS A 245 -2.82 -23.00 -3.13
N ARG A 246 -3.53 -23.90 -2.43
CA ARG A 246 -3.02 -25.25 -2.04
C ARG A 246 -3.60 -26.44 -2.81
N LYS A 247 -4.35 -26.22 -3.91
CA LYS A 247 -4.87 -27.29 -4.80
C LYS A 247 -4.33 -27.21 -6.24
N LYS A 248 -3.00 -27.14 -6.38
CA LYS A 248 -2.22 -27.56 -7.56
C LYS A 248 -0.81 -27.87 -7.08
N ASN A 249 -0.32 -29.08 -7.38
CA ASN A 249 0.98 -29.70 -7.02
C ASN A 249 0.95 -30.76 -5.89
N GLU A 250 -0.01 -31.68 -5.96
CA GLU A 250 0.17 -33.06 -5.46
C GLU A 250 -0.35 -34.02 -6.54
N LYS A 251 0.51 -34.95 -6.99
CA LYS A 251 0.60 -35.58 -8.34
C LYS A 251 1.51 -34.77 -9.28
N SER A 252 2.71 -35.21 -9.63
CA SER A 252 3.43 -36.43 -9.21
C SER A 252 4.97 -36.21 -9.35
N ASP A 253 5.90 -37.14 -9.11
CA ASP A 253 5.79 -38.59 -8.94
C ASP A 253 6.91 -39.20 -8.05
N LYS A 254 6.96 -40.54 -7.96
CA LYS A 254 8.11 -41.30 -7.42
C LYS A 254 9.17 -41.55 -8.50
N ASN A 255 10.46 -41.46 -8.14
CA ASN A 255 11.43 -42.57 -8.29
C ASN A 255 12.84 -42.20 -7.79
N ASP A 256 13.43 -43.18 -7.08
CA ASP A 256 14.83 -43.58 -6.97
C ASP A 256 15.98 -42.58 -7.20
N GLY A 257 16.62 -42.21 -6.10
CA GLY A 257 17.97 -42.72 -5.77
C GLY A 257 19.16 -42.34 -6.65
N THR A 258 20.04 -41.49 -6.12
CA THR A 258 21.50 -41.76 -6.08
C THR A 258 22.20 -40.86 -5.04
N GLU A 259 23.30 -41.34 -4.47
CA GLU A 259 24.12 -40.64 -3.48
C GLU A 259 25.00 -39.57 -4.14
N ASN A 260 25.35 -38.49 -3.43
CA ASN A 260 26.75 -38.17 -3.16
C ASN A 260 27.01 -36.92 -2.28
N GLU A 261 28.04 -37.06 -1.45
CA GLU A 261 28.97 -36.03 -0.94
C GLU A 261 28.43 -34.73 -0.31
N THR A 262 28.35 -34.76 1.02
CA THR A 262 28.58 -33.58 1.87
C THR A 262 29.98 -32.98 1.62
N LYS A 263 30.04 -31.69 1.28
CA LYS A 263 31.26 -30.87 1.38
C LYS A 263 30.99 -29.69 2.29
N ASP A 264 31.55 -29.75 3.49
CA ASP A 264 31.62 -28.60 4.40
C ASP A 264 32.46 -27.48 3.76
N ILE A 265 31.90 -26.29 3.67
CA ILE A 265 32.65 -25.06 3.35
C ILE A 265 32.42 -24.09 4.50
N SER A 266 33.36 -24.10 5.45
CA SER A 266 33.50 -23.06 6.46
C SER A 266 33.85 -21.74 5.78
N ILE A 267 33.00 -20.71 5.93
CA ILE A 267 33.30 -19.35 5.48
C ILE A 267 33.58 -18.50 6.72
N ASP A 268 34.83 -18.07 6.87
CA ASP A 268 35.25 -17.10 7.88
C ASP A 268 34.52 -15.76 7.68
N SER A 269 33.60 -15.44 8.59
CA SER A 269 32.99 -14.11 8.64
C SER A 269 33.93 -13.12 9.34
N LYS A 270 34.85 -12.51 8.60
CA LYS A 270 35.56 -11.31 9.07
C LYS A 270 34.59 -10.15 9.16
N GLU A 271 34.31 -9.71 10.38
CA GLU A 271 33.60 -8.46 10.64
C GLU A 271 34.34 -7.29 9.99
N ASN A 272 33.62 -6.45 9.25
CA ASN A 272 34.08 -5.13 8.88
C ASN A 272 32.96 -4.13 9.21
N SER A 273 33.00 -3.64 10.45
CA SER A 273 31.98 -2.76 11.02
C SER A 273 32.14 -1.33 10.46
N GLN A 274 31.51 -1.06 9.33
CA GLN A 274 31.37 0.31 8.80
C GLN A 274 29.90 0.69 8.78
N THR A 275 29.50 1.55 9.73
CA THR A 275 28.10 1.89 10.01
C THR A 275 27.45 2.62 8.83
N PRO A 276 26.37 2.09 8.22
CA PRO A 276 25.74 2.66 7.02
C PRO A 276 24.77 3.82 7.36
N LYS A 277 25.14 4.73 8.27
CA LYS A 277 24.21 5.73 8.83
C LYS A 277 24.11 7.05 8.07
N ASP A 278 25.17 7.49 7.39
CA ASP A 278 25.22 8.86 6.84
C ASP A 278 24.74 8.98 5.38
N VAL A 279 24.75 7.89 4.60
CA VAL A 279 24.38 7.92 3.16
C VAL A 279 22.86 7.81 2.92
N THR A 280 22.11 7.37 3.93
CA THR A 280 20.65 7.20 3.88
C THR A 280 19.90 8.48 4.22
N PHE A 281 20.40 9.26 5.18
CA PHE A 281 19.65 10.38 5.78
C PHE A 281 19.36 11.52 4.78
N GLU A 282 20.36 11.98 4.04
CA GLU A 282 20.15 13.06 3.06
C GLU A 282 19.36 12.58 1.83
N LYS A 283 19.44 11.31 1.42
CA LYS A 283 18.58 10.78 0.34
C LYS A 283 17.11 10.67 0.74
N ILE A 284 16.83 10.25 1.98
CA ILE A 284 15.48 10.25 2.56
C ILE A 284 14.95 11.69 2.66
N ARG A 285 15.81 12.65 3.04
CA ARG A 285 15.47 14.07 3.01
C ARG A 285 15.23 14.58 1.60
N GLU A 286 16.08 14.33 0.61
CA GLU A 286 15.95 14.81 -0.77
C GLU A 286 14.65 14.34 -1.45
N LEU A 287 14.16 13.15 -1.09
CA LEU A 287 12.83 12.68 -1.49
C LEU A 287 11.68 13.57 -0.98
N VAL A 288 11.95 14.53 -0.07
CA VAL A 288 11.05 15.45 0.69
C VAL A 288 9.57 15.21 0.45
N ILE A 289 9.05 14.04 0.84
CA ILE A 289 7.60 13.84 0.84
C ILE A 289 7.00 14.67 1.98
N ILE A 290 7.78 15.09 2.98
CA ILE A 290 7.33 15.79 4.18
C ILE A 290 8.07 17.13 4.31
N SER A 291 7.32 18.22 4.26
CA SER A 291 7.81 19.59 4.46
C SER A 291 7.61 20.06 5.90
N GLU A 292 8.56 20.85 6.40
CA GLU A 292 8.44 21.58 7.66
C GLU A 292 7.89 22.99 7.37
N THR A 293 6.83 23.42 8.06
CA THR A 293 6.26 24.77 7.88
C THR A 293 5.98 25.47 9.22
N THR A 294 6.08 26.79 9.23
CA THR A 294 5.68 27.66 10.35
C THR A 294 4.28 28.27 10.17
N ASP A 295 3.77 28.33 8.93
CA ASP A 295 2.38 28.70 8.65
C ASP A 295 1.54 27.42 8.48
N CYS A 296 0.48 27.33 9.28
CA CYS A 296 -0.43 26.19 9.35
C CYS A 296 -1.80 26.46 8.68
N LYS A 297 -1.91 27.52 7.85
CA LYS A 297 -3.14 27.79 7.06
C LYS A 297 -3.56 26.56 6.26
N THR A 298 -4.72 26.04 6.62
CA THR A 298 -5.35 24.83 6.08
C THR A 298 -5.74 25.05 4.62
N LYS A 299 -4.81 24.76 3.71
CA LYS A 299 -5.11 24.62 2.29
C LYS A 299 -5.84 23.31 2.07
N THR A 300 -7.03 23.39 1.48
CA THR A 300 -7.74 22.23 0.93
C THR A 300 -6.87 21.52 -0.10
N ILE A 301 -6.97 20.19 -0.13
CA ILE A 301 -6.30 19.38 -1.14
C ILE A 301 -7.01 19.62 -2.47
N ASN A 302 -6.23 19.84 -3.54
CA ASN A 302 -6.72 19.92 -4.91
C ASN A 302 -6.17 18.71 -5.70
N PRO A 303 -6.95 17.62 -5.83
CA PRO A 303 -6.58 16.43 -6.60
C PRO A 303 -6.16 16.72 -8.04
N GLU A 304 -6.86 17.62 -8.73
CA GLU A 304 -6.59 17.94 -10.14
C GLU A 304 -5.22 18.58 -10.29
N LYS A 305 -4.87 19.51 -9.39
CA LYS A 305 -3.54 20.12 -9.36
C LYS A 305 -2.45 19.10 -9.04
N ILE A 306 -2.65 18.29 -8.01
CA ILE A 306 -1.67 17.26 -7.59
C ILE A 306 -1.35 16.31 -8.75
N LEU A 307 -2.36 15.89 -9.51
CA LEU A 307 -2.17 15.03 -10.68
C LEU A 307 -1.63 15.80 -11.90
N SER A 308 -1.94 17.09 -12.08
CA SER A 308 -1.35 17.88 -13.17
C SER A 308 0.13 18.20 -12.98
N ASP A 309 0.60 18.27 -11.73
CA ASP A 309 1.99 18.54 -11.37
C ASP A 309 2.93 17.32 -11.61
N ILE A 310 2.38 16.14 -11.99
CA ILE A 310 3.14 14.89 -12.16
C ILE A 310 3.54 14.67 -13.63
N ASP A 311 4.84 14.78 -13.90
CA ASP A 311 5.45 14.48 -15.20
C ASP A 311 5.68 12.98 -15.39
N ILE A 312 4.73 12.33 -16.07
CA ILE A 312 4.80 10.90 -16.40
C ILE A 312 5.94 10.56 -17.38
N THR A 313 6.40 11.53 -18.19
CA THR A 313 7.50 11.35 -19.14
C THR A 313 8.81 11.20 -18.37
N LYS A 314 9.04 12.10 -17.42
CA LYS A 314 10.19 12.02 -16.50
C LYS A 314 10.16 10.73 -15.69
N ILE A 315 9.03 10.37 -15.09
CA ILE A 315 8.90 9.11 -14.35
C ILE A 315 9.26 7.91 -15.24
N PHE A 316 8.79 7.89 -16.49
CA PHE A 316 9.08 6.79 -17.40
C PHE A 316 10.56 6.71 -17.83
N GLN A 317 11.22 7.86 -17.99
CA GLN A 317 12.67 7.94 -18.25
C GLN A 317 13.52 7.44 -17.07
N GLU A 318 13.02 7.51 -15.83
CA GLU A 318 13.69 6.98 -14.62
C GLU A 318 13.53 5.45 -14.45
N ILE A 319 12.89 4.74 -15.40
CA ILE A 319 12.50 3.33 -15.28
C ILE A 319 13.11 2.41 -16.36
N ILE A 320 13.44 2.94 -17.53
CA ILE A 320 14.06 2.19 -18.65
C ILE A 320 15.58 2.10 -18.50
#